data_AF-A0A845XEU4-F1
#
_entry.id   AF-A0A845XEU4-F1
#
_cell.length_a   1.000
_cell.length_b   1.000
_cell.length_c   1.000
_cell.angle_alpha   90.00
_cell.angle_beta   90.00
_cell.angle_gamma   90.00
#
_symmetry.space_group_name_H-M   'P 1'
#
loop_
_entity.id
_entity.type
_entity.pdbx_description
1 polymer ?
#
loop_
_entity_poly.entity_id
_entity_poly.type
_entity_poly.pdbx_seq_one_letter_code
_entity_poly.pdbx_strand_id
1 'polypeptide(L)'
;MRLFKHGVQSRFLLYCGLCAGATFLALPGLLGTATKICACGGAEGESRQFIGAMMRAQQAHYIEAGQFASEIEALELGIPSETESNQYTMGITASMAVIRSLPKDPAYRQMVAGVFELPASEEETETSTTVVVCQAIEPGQTTPLAAPTLEAGQPQCGSDSTAEF
;
A
#
# COMPACT_ATOMS: atom_id res chain seq x y z
N MET A 1 -22.29 -27.06 -53.51
CA MET A 1 -23.08 -28.29 -53.29
C MET A 1 -22.54 -28.97 -52.04
N ARG A 2 -23.41 -29.26 -51.06
CA ARG A 2 -23.18 -29.74 -49.66
C ARG A 2 -22.70 -28.63 -48.68
N LEU A 3 -23.58 -27.79 -48.10
CA LEU A 3 -24.54 -28.02 -46.98
C LEU A 3 -23.87 -28.52 -45.68
N PHE A 4 -23.46 -27.57 -44.82
CA PHE A 4 -23.23 -27.78 -43.39
C PHE A 4 -24.58 -27.74 -42.66
N LYS A 5 -24.86 -28.79 -41.88
CA LYS A 5 -26.15 -29.07 -41.25
C LYS A 5 -26.01 -29.00 -39.73
N HIS A 6 -26.85 -28.15 -39.11
CA HIS A 6 -27.45 -28.20 -37.78
C HIS A 6 -26.64 -28.52 -36.50
N GLY A 7 -26.86 -27.71 -35.46
CA GLY A 7 -26.56 -28.08 -34.08
C GLY A 7 -26.91 -27.06 -32.98
N VAL A 8 -28.00 -26.31 -33.09
CA VAL A 8 -28.59 -25.53 -31.98
C VAL A 8 -29.65 -26.36 -31.29
N GLN A 9 -29.56 -26.56 -29.98
CA GLN A 9 -30.66 -26.77 -29.00
C GLN A 9 -30.04 -26.90 -27.60
N SER A 10 -30.15 -25.87 -26.76
CA SER A 10 -31.28 -25.68 -25.84
C SER A 10 -31.46 -26.87 -24.89
N ARG A 11 -30.85 -26.79 -23.71
CA ARG A 11 -31.23 -27.60 -22.53
C ARG A 11 -31.53 -26.66 -21.38
N PHE A 12 -32.71 -26.07 -21.51
CA PHE A 12 -33.50 -25.48 -20.44
C PHE A 12 -33.69 -26.52 -19.32
N LEU A 13 -33.53 -26.06 -18.09
CA LEU A 13 -34.26 -26.46 -16.88
C LEU A 13 -34.64 -27.94 -16.72
N LEU A 14 -34.00 -28.62 -15.76
CA LEU A 14 -34.69 -29.45 -14.76
C LEU A 14 -33.67 -30.00 -13.77
N TYR A 15 -33.60 -29.46 -12.56
CA TYR A 15 -33.32 -30.19 -11.31
C TYR A 15 -33.62 -29.25 -10.13
N CYS A 16 -34.92 -29.05 -9.89
CA CYS A 16 -35.44 -28.63 -8.60
C CYS A 16 -35.99 -29.89 -7.93
N GLY A 17 -35.49 -30.26 -6.76
CA GLY A 17 -36.08 -31.35 -5.98
C GLY A 17 -35.14 -32.00 -4.97
N LEU A 18 -35.32 -31.59 -3.71
CA LEU A 18 -35.15 -32.41 -2.50
C LEU A 18 -33.73 -32.65 -1.98
N CYS A 19 -33.19 -31.66 -1.26
CA CYS A 19 -32.42 -31.91 -0.03
C CYS A 19 -33.04 -31.11 1.11
N ALA A 20 -34.23 -31.51 1.55
CA ALA A 20 -34.71 -31.20 2.89
C ALA A 20 -33.92 -32.09 3.86
N GLY A 21 -32.74 -31.63 4.24
CA GLY A 21 -31.91 -32.23 5.28
C GLY A 21 -31.30 -31.08 6.06
N ALA A 22 -31.71 -30.93 7.32
CA ALA A 22 -31.14 -29.96 8.23
C ALA A 22 -29.68 -30.34 8.53
N THR A 23 -28.75 -29.88 7.69
CA THR A 23 -27.36 -29.72 8.10
C THR A 23 -27.24 -28.34 8.71
N PHE A 24 -27.25 -28.28 10.04
CA PHE A 24 -26.48 -27.28 10.76
C PHE A 24 -25.02 -27.43 10.27
N LEU A 25 -24.67 -26.71 9.22
CA LEU A 25 -23.28 -26.32 9.01
C LEU A 25 -23.00 -25.30 10.09
N ALA A 26 -22.63 -25.82 11.26
CA ALA A 26 -21.92 -25.07 12.26
C ALA A 26 -20.86 -24.26 11.51
N LEU A 27 -20.97 -22.93 11.53
CA LEU A 27 -19.88 -22.04 11.20
C LEU A 27 -18.66 -22.59 11.96
N PRO A 28 -17.62 -23.09 11.28
CA PRO A 28 -16.39 -23.42 11.96
C PRO A 28 -15.81 -22.08 12.43
N GLY A 29 -16.02 -21.77 13.71
CA GLY A 29 -15.26 -20.76 14.46
C GLY A 29 -15.25 -19.34 13.90
N LEU A 30 -16.36 -18.60 14.01
CA LEU A 30 -16.32 -17.11 14.01
C LEU A 30 -16.05 -16.53 15.42
N LEU A 31 -15.58 -17.34 16.36
CA LEU A 31 -15.18 -16.89 17.69
C LEU A 31 -13.94 -17.68 18.11
N GLY A 32 -12.79 -17.01 18.17
CA GLY A 32 -11.63 -17.50 18.91
C GLY A 32 -10.43 -17.97 18.08
N THR A 33 -9.93 -17.15 17.15
CA THR A 33 -8.48 -17.08 16.94
C THR A 33 -8.04 -15.63 17.04
N ALA A 34 -7.75 -15.21 18.28
CA ALA A 34 -6.88 -14.09 18.51
C ALA A 34 -5.58 -14.30 17.71
N THR A 35 -5.26 -13.31 16.87
CA THR A 35 -3.89 -12.91 16.51
C THR A 35 -2.91 -14.04 16.21
N LYS A 36 -3.07 -14.66 15.04
CA LYS A 36 -1.91 -15.02 14.20
C LYS A 36 -2.37 -15.16 12.76
N ILE A 37 -2.67 -14.02 12.14
CA ILE A 37 -2.46 -13.88 10.70
C ILE A 37 -0.99 -14.27 10.48
N CYS A 38 -0.72 -15.17 9.54
CA CYS A 38 0.63 -15.64 9.24
C CYS A 38 1.63 -14.47 9.19
N ALA A 39 2.40 -14.29 10.27
CA ALA A 39 3.45 -13.29 10.36
C ALA A 39 4.65 -13.79 9.55
N CYS A 40 4.52 -13.71 8.23
CA CYS A 40 5.68 -13.44 7.38
C CYS A 40 6.10 -11.96 7.50
N GLY A 41 5.40 -11.15 8.32
CA GLY A 41 5.66 -9.73 8.56
C GLY A 41 6.40 -9.49 9.87
N GLY A 42 7.73 -9.46 9.80
CA GLY A 42 8.54 -8.75 10.80
C GLY A 42 8.35 -7.23 10.64
N ALA A 43 9.23 -6.42 11.26
CA ALA A 43 9.13 -4.97 11.19
C ALA A 43 8.99 -4.45 9.74
N GLU A 44 9.67 -5.06 8.76
CA GLU A 44 9.56 -4.68 7.35
C GLU A 44 8.17 -4.90 6.73
N GLY A 45 7.42 -5.91 7.18
CA GLY A 45 6.07 -6.17 6.69
C GLY A 45 5.09 -5.10 7.17
N GLU A 46 5.23 -4.71 8.44
CA GLU A 46 4.49 -3.59 9.03
C GLU A 46 4.86 -2.26 8.35
N SER A 47 6.16 -1.99 8.16
CA SER A 47 6.66 -0.82 7.43
C SER A 47 6.02 -0.69 6.05
N ARG A 48 6.03 -1.76 5.24
CA ARG A 48 5.42 -1.77 3.90
C ARG A 48 3.93 -1.45 3.95
N GLN A 49 3.19 -2.07 4.86
CA GLN A 49 1.76 -1.86 4.97
C GLN A 49 1.42 -0.42 5.38
N PHE A 50 2.11 0.10 6.40
CA PHE A 50 1.82 1.42 6.97
C PHE A 50 2.30 2.55 6.06
N ILE A 51 3.50 2.43 5.48
CA ILE A 51 3.98 3.38 4.46
C ILE A 51 3.02 3.43 3.27
N GLY A 52 2.62 2.27 2.74
CA GLY A 52 1.67 2.23 1.62
C GLY A 52 0.32 2.86 1.95
N ALA A 53 -0.17 2.71 3.18
CA ALA A 53 -1.38 3.39 3.63
C ALA A 53 -1.19 4.90 3.73
N MET A 54 -0.10 5.36 4.36
CA MET A 54 0.22 6.78 4.52
C MET A 54 0.42 7.49 3.18
N MET A 55 1.05 6.84 2.19
CA MET A 55 1.21 7.43 0.85
C MET A 55 -0.12 7.64 0.14
N ARG A 56 -1.01 6.64 0.17
CA ARG A 56 -2.36 6.79 -0.42
C ARG A 56 -3.15 7.90 0.26
N ALA A 57 -3.04 8.01 1.59
CA ALA A 57 -3.67 9.09 2.33
C ALA A 57 -3.07 10.47 1.99
N GLN A 58 -1.75 10.56 1.80
CA GLN A 58 -1.10 11.80 1.34
C GLN A 58 -1.57 12.22 -0.04
N GLN A 59 -1.69 11.27 -0.98
CA GLN A 59 -2.22 11.57 -2.31
C GLN A 59 -3.68 12.06 -2.24
N ALA A 60 -4.52 11.42 -1.43
CA ALA A 60 -5.90 11.85 -1.21
C ALA A 60 -5.95 13.26 -0.57
N HIS A 61 -5.19 13.48 0.49
CA HIS A 61 -5.12 14.77 1.18
C HIS A 61 -4.62 15.89 0.24
N TYR A 62 -3.65 15.59 -0.63
CA TYR A 62 -3.19 16.55 -1.62
C TYR A 62 -4.29 16.91 -2.64
N ILE A 63 -5.06 15.93 -3.11
CA ILE A 63 -6.20 16.17 -4.01
C ILE A 63 -7.31 16.98 -3.32
N GLU A 64 -7.57 16.72 -2.04
CA GLU A 64 -8.67 17.35 -1.30
C GLU A 64 -8.32 18.76 -0.80
N ALA A 65 -7.10 18.97 -0.31
CA ALA A 65 -6.66 20.20 0.35
C ALA A 65 -5.68 21.05 -0.47
N GLY A 66 -5.18 20.53 -1.60
CA GLY A 66 -4.16 21.19 -2.43
C GLY A 66 -2.78 21.28 -1.78
N GLN A 67 -2.52 20.50 -0.72
CA GLN A 67 -1.26 20.47 0.00
C GLN A 67 -1.07 19.12 0.71
N PHE A 68 0.18 18.76 0.98
CA PHE A 68 0.50 17.57 1.77
C PHE A 68 0.20 17.77 3.26
N ALA A 69 -0.21 16.70 3.95
CA ALA A 69 -0.36 16.72 5.39
C ALA A 69 1.02 16.72 6.06
N SER A 70 1.21 17.52 7.10
CA SER A 70 2.50 17.63 7.81
C SER A 70 2.69 16.61 8.93
N GLU A 71 1.60 16.00 9.42
CA GLU A 71 1.56 15.11 10.58
C GLU A 71 0.84 13.79 10.25
N ILE A 72 1.18 12.70 10.94
CA ILE A 72 0.57 11.37 10.70
C ILE A 72 -0.91 11.38 11.10
N GLU A 73 -1.25 12.08 12.18
CA GLU A 73 -2.59 12.18 12.73
C GLU A 73 -3.56 12.87 11.75
N ALA A 74 -3.07 13.82 10.95
CA ALA A 74 -3.86 14.52 9.93
C ALA A 74 -4.26 13.61 8.75
N LEU A 75 -3.64 12.43 8.61
CA LEU A 75 -4.04 11.44 7.62
C LEU A 75 -5.23 10.58 8.08
N GLU A 76 -5.64 10.69 9.35
CA GLU A 76 -6.80 10.01 9.94
C GLU A 76 -6.81 8.47 9.76
N LEU A 77 -5.62 7.87 9.64
CA LEU A 77 -5.47 6.42 9.41
C LEU A 77 -5.53 5.57 10.68
N GLY A 78 -5.46 6.18 11.86
CA GLY A 78 -5.33 5.47 13.14
C GLY A 78 -4.00 4.74 13.31
N ILE A 79 -2.98 5.10 12.52
CA ILE A 79 -1.62 4.57 12.63
C ILE A 79 -0.83 5.43 13.61
N PRO A 80 -0.28 4.87 14.70
CA PRO A 80 0.56 5.63 15.61
C PRO A 80 1.93 5.92 15.00
N SER A 81 2.57 7.01 15.42
CA SER A 81 3.94 7.35 15.03
C SER A 81 4.99 6.37 15.59
N GLU A 82 4.63 5.53 16.56
CA GLU A 82 5.50 4.51 17.12
C GLU A 82 4.71 3.23 17.43
N THR A 83 5.24 2.09 16.98
CA THR A 83 4.71 0.74 17.26
C THR A 83 5.71 -0.05 18.09
N GLU A 84 5.41 -1.31 18.39
CA GLU A 84 6.39 -2.19 19.02
C GLU A 84 7.61 -2.46 18.13
N SER A 85 7.45 -2.39 16.80
CA SER A 85 8.47 -2.83 15.84
C SER A 85 9.15 -1.68 15.08
N ASN A 86 8.47 -0.54 14.90
CA ASN A 86 8.93 0.58 14.09
C ASN A 86 8.68 1.94 14.76
N GLN A 87 9.47 2.92 14.35
CA GLN A 87 9.20 4.34 14.51
C GLN A 87 8.92 4.96 13.14
N TYR A 88 7.86 5.76 13.05
CA TYR A 88 7.44 6.47 11.85
C TYR A 88 7.65 7.97 12.02
N THR A 89 8.21 8.60 11.00
CA THR A 89 8.33 10.07 10.96
C THR A 89 7.88 10.59 9.61
N MET A 90 7.40 11.83 9.61
CA MET A 90 6.97 12.52 8.40
C MET A 90 7.70 13.85 8.28
N GLY A 91 7.92 14.27 7.04
CA GLY A 91 8.35 15.63 6.72
C GLY A 91 7.76 16.05 5.39
N ILE A 92 7.58 17.36 5.20
CA ILE A 92 7.01 17.91 3.97
C ILE A 92 7.88 19.03 3.42
N THR A 93 7.78 19.24 2.12
CA THR A 93 8.17 20.45 1.41
C THR A 93 6.97 20.97 0.63
N ALA A 94 7.13 22.07 -0.11
CA ALA A 94 6.05 22.58 -0.95
C ALA A 94 5.58 21.59 -2.03
N SER A 95 6.47 20.70 -2.49
CA SER A 95 6.21 19.80 -3.64
C SER A 95 6.37 18.32 -3.30
N MET A 96 6.55 17.96 -2.02
CA MET A 96 6.74 16.57 -1.62
C MET A 96 6.34 16.30 -0.16
N ALA A 97 5.75 15.14 0.09
CA ALA A 97 5.69 14.51 1.41
C ALA A 97 6.69 13.35 1.50
N VAL A 98 7.38 13.23 2.64
CA VAL A 98 8.33 12.16 2.93
C VAL A 98 7.90 11.43 4.18
N ILE A 99 7.81 10.11 4.09
CA ILE A 99 7.47 9.23 5.21
C ILE A 99 8.64 8.29 5.45
N ARG A 100 9.08 8.13 6.69
CA ARG A 100 10.17 7.20 7.06
C ARG A 100 9.66 6.17 8.04
N SER A 101 10.15 4.94 7.91
CA SER A 101 10.01 3.86 8.87
C SER A 101 11.40 3.42 9.31
N LEU A 102 11.67 3.53 10.60
CA LEU A 102 12.89 3.06 11.24
C LEU A 102 12.56 1.85 12.13
N PRO A 103 12.93 0.63 11.73
CA PRO A 103 12.78 -0.55 12.57
C PRO A 103 13.59 -0.41 13.87
N LYS A 104 13.00 -0.85 14.97
CA LYS A 104 13.67 -0.86 16.28
C LYS A 104 14.68 -2.00 16.42
N ASP A 105 14.42 -3.11 15.74
CA ASP A 105 15.33 -4.25 15.68
C ASP A 105 16.26 -4.09 14.45
N PRO A 106 17.59 -4.03 14.63
CA PRO A 106 18.55 -3.84 13.56
C PRO A 106 18.60 -5.02 12.57
N ALA A 107 17.91 -6.14 12.82
CA ALA A 107 17.77 -7.23 11.85
C ALA A 107 16.94 -6.83 10.62
N TYR A 108 16.18 -5.73 10.69
CA TYR A 108 15.28 -5.28 9.63
C TYR A 108 15.80 -4.04 8.90
N ARG A 109 15.39 -3.90 7.64
CA ARG A 109 15.76 -2.76 6.77
C ARG A 109 14.77 -1.61 6.94
N GLN A 110 15.31 -0.40 7.11
CA GLN A 110 14.52 0.82 7.12
C GLN A 110 13.95 1.14 5.74
N MET A 111 12.90 1.97 5.72
CA MET A 111 12.22 2.41 4.50
C MET A 111 11.98 3.91 4.53
N VAL A 112 12.05 4.55 3.38
CA VAL A 112 11.63 5.92 3.17
C VAL A 112 10.77 5.99 1.92
N ALA A 113 9.69 6.75 1.96
CA ALA A 113 8.80 6.94 0.83
C ALA A 113 8.62 8.41 0.54
N GLY A 114 8.40 8.72 -0.73
CA GLY A 114 8.11 10.05 -1.23
C GLY A 114 6.77 10.07 -1.97
N VAL A 115 5.95 11.08 -1.72
CA VAL A 115 4.83 11.47 -2.57
C VAL A 115 5.18 12.84 -3.14
N PHE A 116 5.26 12.95 -4.47
CA PHE A 116 5.71 14.13 -5.18
C PHE A 116 4.55 14.75 -5.93
N GLU A 117 4.46 16.07 -5.90
CA GLU A 117 3.71 16.83 -6.90
C GLU A 117 4.44 16.76 -8.24
N LEU A 118 3.72 16.40 -9.30
CA LEU A 118 4.19 16.52 -10.67
C LEU A 118 3.81 17.90 -11.21
N PRO A 119 4.74 18.62 -11.84
CA PRO A 119 4.40 19.88 -12.49
C PRO A 119 3.39 19.60 -13.61
N ALA A 120 2.35 20.45 -13.67
CA ALA A 120 1.41 20.47 -14.78
C ALA A 120 2.18 20.56 -16.10
N SER A 121 1.96 19.61 -17.00
CA SER A 121 2.47 19.71 -18.38
C SER A 121 1.62 20.71 -19.16
N GLU A 122 2.11 21.24 -20.28
CA GLU A 122 1.31 22.18 -21.11
C GLU A 122 -0.01 21.58 -21.60
N GLU A 123 -0.15 20.24 -21.56
CA GLU A 123 -1.35 19.49 -21.95
C GLU A 123 -2.24 19.11 -20.75
N GLU A 124 -1.71 19.12 -19.52
CA GLU A 124 -2.43 18.71 -18.31
C GLU A 124 -2.54 19.89 -17.34
N THR A 125 -3.73 20.46 -17.24
CA THR A 125 -4.03 21.56 -16.31
C THR A 125 -4.24 21.10 -14.87
N GLU A 126 -4.23 19.78 -14.62
CA GLU A 126 -4.46 19.19 -13.30
C GLU A 126 -3.13 18.76 -12.68
N THR A 127 -2.92 19.13 -11.41
CA THR A 127 -1.78 18.66 -10.62
C THR A 127 -1.94 17.18 -10.32
N SER A 128 -0.92 16.40 -10.68
CA SER A 128 -0.85 14.96 -10.43
C SER A 128 0.19 14.65 -9.37
N THR A 129 0.14 13.44 -8.79
CA THR A 129 1.17 12.98 -7.85
C THR A 129 1.81 11.69 -8.31
N THR A 130 3.10 11.54 -8.03
CA THR A 130 3.83 10.27 -8.20
C THR A 130 4.45 9.84 -6.89
N VAL A 131 4.74 8.56 -6.75
CA VAL A 131 5.18 7.99 -5.49
C VAL A 131 6.32 7.01 -5.66
N VAL A 132 7.10 6.83 -4.59
CA VAL A 132 8.11 5.77 -4.49
C VAL A 132 8.28 5.33 -3.05
N VAL A 133 8.55 4.05 -2.85
CA VAL A 133 9.08 3.51 -1.59
C VAL A 133 10.52 3.07 -1.85
N CYS A 134 11.44 3.43 -0.98
CA CYS A 134 12.84 3.07 -1.03
C CYS A 134 13.17 2.27 0.23
N GLN A 135 13.56 1.01 0.06
CA GLN A 135 14.05 0.17 1.15
C GLN A 135 15.58 0.23 1.18
N ALA A 136 16.17 0.29 2.37
CA ALA A 136 17.62 0.17 2.54
C ALA A 136 18.13 -1.14 1.89
N ILE A 137 19.36 -1.14 1.37
CA ILE A 137 19.98 -2.34 0.81
C ILE A 137 20.34 -3.34 1.93
N GLU A 138 20.93 -2.83 3.01
CA GLU A 138 21.40 -3.61 4.15
C GLU A 138 20.60 -3.31 5.43
N PRO A 139 20.39 -4.30 6.31
CA PRO A 139 19.77 -4.07 7.61
C PRO A 139 20.72 -3.36 8.58
N GLY A 140 20.19 -2.92 9.72
CA GLY A 140 21.00 -2.38 10.82
C GLY A 140 21.51 -0.95 10.62
N GLN A 141 21.02 -0.27 9.58
CA GLN A 141 21.27 1.16 9.40
C GLN A 141 20.52 1.96 10.47
N THR A 142 21.27 2.72 11.28
CA THR A 142 20.71 3.61 12.32
C THR A 142 20.55 5.05 11.84
N THR A 143 21.27 5.43 10.79
CA THR A 143 21.10 6.72 10.12
C THR A 143 19.88 6.64 9.21
N PRO A 144 18.89 7.56 9.34
CA PRO A 144 17.74 7.57 8.45
C PRO A 144 18.14 7.67 6.98
N LEU A 145 17.49 6.89 6.11
CA LEU A 145 17.68 7.01 4.65
C LEU A 145 17.41 8.44 4.18
N ALA A 146 18.20 8.85 3.18
CA ALA A 146 17.97 10.09 2.45
C ALA A 146 16.57 10.10 1.82
N ALA A 147 15.94 11.28 1.77
CA ALA A 147 14.66 11.40 1.08
C ALA A 147 14.83 11.06 -0.42
N PRO A 148 13.84 10.39 -1.04
CA PRO A 148 13.82 10.18 -2.49
C PRO A 148 13.81 11.53 -3.23
N THR A 149 14.30 11.54 -4.47
CA THR A 149 14.33 12.73 -5.33
C THR A 149 13.41 12.54 -6.54
N LEU A 150 13.03 13.63 -7.20
CA LEU A 150 12.28 13.59 -8.46
C LEU A 150 13.20 14.07 -9.59
N GLU A 151 13.55 13.16 -10.51
CA GLU A 151 14.41 13.45 -11.66
C GLU A 151 13.64 13.22 -12.96
N ALA A 152 13.50 14.27 -13.77
CA ALA A 152 12.74 14.22 -15.02
C ALA A 152 11.31 13.64 -14.86
N GLY A 153 10.64 13.96 -13.75
CA GLY A 153 9.29 13.47 -13.44
C GLY A 153 9.24 12.02 -12.91
N GLN A 154 10.39 11.38 -12.71
CA GLN A 154 10.49 10.02 -12.17
C GLN A 154 11.09 10.05 -10.77
N PRO A 155 10.44 9.41 -9.78
CA PRO A 155 10.98 9.38 -8.43
C PRO A 155 12.14 8.38 -8.34
N GLN A 156 13.21 8.77 -7.63
CA GLN A 156 14.47 8.03 -7.51
C GLN A 156 14.86 7.82 -6.05
N CYS A 157 15.35 6.63 -5.75
CA CYS A 157 15.91 6.28 -4.44
C CYS A 157 17.37 6.72 -4.31
N GLY A 158 17.82 6.96 -3.08
CA GLY A 158 19.23 7.22 -2.77
C GLY A 158 20.11 5.98 -3.01
N SER A 159 21.42 6.18 -3.12
CA SER A 159 22.37 5.10 -3.46
C SER A 159 22.47 3.97 -2.42
N ASP A 160 22.00 4.18 -1.21
CA ASP A 160 21.94 3.22 -0.11
C ASP A 160 20.59 2.47 -0.02
N SER A 161 19.70 2.70 -0.98
CA SER A 161 18.37 2.13 -1.03
C SER A 161 17.92 1.74 -2.43
N THR A 162 16.92 0.88 -2.51
CA THR A 162 16.33 0.38 -3.76
C THR A 162 14.83 0.58 -3.75
N ALA A 163 14.28 0.90 -4.92
CA ALA A 163 12.84 1.08 -5.07
C ALA A 163 12.08 -0.23 -4.78
N GLU A 164 11.02 -0.10 -4.00
CA GLU A 164 9.99 -1.12 -3.80
C GLU A 164 8.67 -0.64 -4.40
N PHE A 165 7.95 -1.59 -5.01
CA PHE A 165 6.78 -1.38 -5.86
C PHE A 165 5.56 -0.86 -5.10
#